data_AF-A0A8C5DG38-F1
#
_entry.id   AF-A0A8C5DG38-F1
#
_cell.length_a   1.000
_cell.length_b   1.000
_cell.length_c   1.000
_cell.angle_alpha   90.00
_cell.angle_beta   90.00
_cell.angle_gamma   90.00
#
_symmetry.space_group_name_H-M   'P 1'
#
loop_
_entity.id
_entity.type
_entity.pdbx_description
1 polymer ?
#
loop_
_entity_poly.entity_id
_entity_poly.type
_entity_poly.pdbx_seq_one_letter_code
_entity_poly.pdbx_strand_id
1 'polypeptide(L)'
;MAINRNLSLLESELYYLISRFLTTGPCRRAAEVLASELEEYQLLPGRLDWQGNKHPRTYEDVVAANRHVAPDHLLQICKQIGPLLDQELPSCVPGVHSLLGSGKQSMLRTAKVIRMFFC
;
A
#
# COMPACT_ATOMS: atom_id res chain seq x y z
N MET A 1 16.07 -7.31 -19.33
CA MET A 1 16.81 -6.75 -18.17
C MET A 1 16.09 -7.22 -16.91
N ALA A 2 16.65 -8.19 -16.18
CA ALA A 2 16.00 -8.73 -14.98
C ALA A 2 16.37 -7.88 -13.76
N ILE A 3 15.50 -6.94 -13.39
CA ILE A 3 15.64 -6.20 -12.12
C ILE A 3 15.06 -7.09 -11.03
N ASN A 4 15.80 -8.13 -10.63
CA ASN A 4 15.51 -8.86 -9.40
C ASN A 4 16.04 -8.03 -8.22
N ARG A 5 15.34 -6.94 -7.90
CA ARG A 5 15.48 -6.30 -6.59
C ARG A 5 14.71 -7.19 -5.61
N ASN A 6 15.31 -7.52 -4.48
CA ASN A 6 14.64 -8.17 -3.35
C ASN A 6 13.53 -7.24 -2.82
N LEU A 7 12.43 -7.14 -3.56
CA LEU A 7 11.23 -6.47 -3.11
C LEU A 7 10.67 -7.29 -1.96
N SER A 8 10.37 -6.59 -0.88
CA SER A 8 9.64 -7.18 0.21
C SER A 8 8.25 -7.62 -0.27
N LEU A 9 7.69 -8.63 0.40
CA LEU A 9 6.30 -9.02 0.15
C LEU A 9 5.35 -7.82 0.29
N LEU A 10 5.61 -6.96 1.28
CA LEU A 10 4.83 -5.77 1.54
C LEU A 10 4.88 -4.76 0.39
N GLU A 11 6.04 -4.51 -0.21
CA GLU A 11 6.14 -3.61 -1.38
C GLU A 11 5.36 -4.18 -2.57
N SER A 12 5.44 -5.50 -2.78
CA SER A 12 4.71 -6.19 -3.85
C SER A 12 3.20 -6.09 -3.66
N GLU A 13 2.72 -6.30 -2.43
CA GLU A 13 1.32 -6.12 -2.04
C GLU A 13 0.87 -4.67 -2.21
N LEU A 14 1.71 -3.71 -1.83
CA LEU A 14 1.41 -2.29 -1.97
C LEU A 14 1.25 -1.89 -3.45
N TYR A 15 2.14 -2.35 -4.33
CA TYR A 15 2.01 -2.12 -5.77
C TYR A 15 0.70 -2.69 -6.33
N TYR A 16 0.36 -3.92 -5.93
CA TYR A 16 -0.93 -4.52 -6.28
C TYR A 16 -2.11 -3.67 -5.79
N LEU A 17 -2.11 -3.24 -4.53
CA LEU A 17 -3.16 -2.42 -3.93
C LEU A 17 -3.30 -1.06 -4.62
N ILE A 18 -2.20 -0.41 -4.98
CA ILE A 18 -2.20 0.84 -5.74
C ILE A 18 -2.84 0.62 -7.11
N SER A 19 -2.41 -0.41 -7.84
CA SER A 19 -3.00 -0.76 -9.14
C SER A 19 -4.51 -1.00 -9.01
N ARG A 20 -4.94 -1.79 -8.03
CA ARG A 20 -6.36 -2.05 -7.75
C ARG A 20 -7.15 -0.78 -7.47
N PHE A 21 -6.62 0.12 -6.65
CA PHE A 21 -7.26 1.41 -6.36
C PHE A 21 -7.47 2.26 -7.61
N LEU A 22 -6.47 2.29 -8.51
CA LEU A 22 -6.55 3.07 -9.75
C LEU A 22 -7.57 2.51 -10.75
N THR A 23 -7.81 1.19 -10.78
CA THR A 23 -8.76 0.56 -11.74
C THR A 23 -10.18 1.11 -11.63
N THR A 24 -10.65 1.43 -10.42
CA THR A 24 -11.98 2.01 -10.19
C THR A 24 -12.02 3.53 -10.26
N GLY A 25 -10.85 4.18 -10.33
CA GLY A 25 -10.71 5.63 -10.32
C GLY A 25 -10.74 6.29 -11.71
N PRO A 26 -10.45 7.60 -11.78
CA PRO A 26 -10.30 8.32 -13.04
C PRO A 26 -9.02 7.93 -13.81
N CYS A 27 -8.02 7.38 -13.11
CA CYS A 27 -6.71 7.04 -13.65
C CYS A 27 -6.63 5.62 -14.25
N ARG A 28 -7.65 5.19 -14.98
CA ARG A 28 -7.74 3.80 -15.49
C ARG A 28 -6.58 3.42 -16.42
N ARG A 29 -6.19 4.33 -17.31
CA ARG A 29 -5.04 4.10 -18.21
C ARG A 29 -3.74 3.88 -17.45
N ALA A 30 -3.54 4.62 -16.35
CA ALA A 30 -2.37 4.41 -15.50
C ALA A 30 -2.45 3.06 -14.77
N ALA A 31 -3.65 2.60 -14.40
CA ALA A 31 -3.85 1.28 -13.81
C ALA A 31 -3.48 0.16 -14.79
N GLU A 32 -3.88 0.28 -16.05
CA GLU A 32 -3.56 -0.69 -17.12
C GLU A 32 -2.04 -0.76 -17.36
N VAL A 33 -1.39 0.39 -17.56
CA VAL A 33 0.07 0.44 -17.74
C VAL A 33 0.79 -0.12 -16.52
N LEU A 34 0.39 0.27 -15.31
CA LEU A 34 0.99 -0.25 -14.08
C LEU A 34 0.79 -1.77 -13.98
N ALA A 35 -0.40 -2.30 -14.27
CA ALA A 35 -0.63 -3.75 -14.23
C ALA A 35 0.32 -4.50 -15.20
N SER A 36 0.51 -3.99 -16.42
CA SER A 36 1.48 -4.56 -17.37
C SER A 36 2.93 -4.50 -16.86
N GLU A 37 3.36 -3.37 -16.27
CA GLU A 37 4.70 -3.25 -15.67
C GLU A 37 4.90 -4.21 -14.48
N LEU A 38 3.87 -4.43 -13.66
CA LEU A 38 3.93 -5.37 -12.53
C LEU A 38 4.17 -6.82 -13.00
N GLU A 39 3.60 -7.21 -14.13
CA GLU A 39 3.84 -8.52 -14.74
C GLU A 39 5.22 -8.60 -15.41
N GLU A 40 5.58 -7.59 -16.21
CA GLU A 40 6.86 -7.54 -16.94
C GLU A 40 8.05 -7.64 -15.98
N TYR A 41 7.99 -6.89 -14.88
CA TYR A 41 9.04 -6.87 -13.87
C TYR A 41 8.86 -7.93 -12.76
N GLN A 42 7.84 -8.79 -12.87
CA GLN A 42 7.53 -9.84 -11.89
C GLN A 42 7.43 -9.31 -10.44
N LEU A 43 6.77 -8.17 -10.27
CA LEU A 43 6.64 -7.45 -8.99
C LEU A 43 5.47 -7.96 -8.15
N LEU A 44 4.65 -8.84 -8.71
CA LEU A 44 3.51 -9.43 -8.02
C LEU A 44 3.94 -10.58 -7.08
N PRO A 45 3.21 -10.82 -5.98
CA PRO A 45 3.47 -11.96 -5.11
C PRO A 45 3.36 -13.28 -5.86
N GLY A 46 4.51 -13.91 -6.10
CA GLY A 46 4.61 -15.21 -6.77
C GLY A 46 3.99 -16.35 -5.94
N ARG A 47 3.67 -17.45 -6.62
CA ARG A 47 3.21 -18.69 -5.96
C ARG A 47 4.41 -19.55 -5.57
N LEU A 48 4.38 -20.17 -4.41
CA LEU A 48 5.27 -21.29 -4.11
C LEU A 48 4.59 -22.61 -4.48
N ASP A 49 5.32 -23.48 -5.18
CA ASP A 49 4.91 -24.87 -5.32
C ASP A 49 5.23 -25.68 -4.05
N TRP A 50 4.85 -26.96 -4.04
CA TRP A 50 5.13 -27.90 -2.93
C TRP A 50 6.62 -28.16 -2.69
N GLN A 51 7.49 -27.76 -3.61
CA GLN A 51 8.94 -27.93 -3.60
C GLN A 51 9.62 -26.62 -3.19
N GLY A 52 8.85 -25.54 -2.98
CA GLY A 52 9.34 -24.23 -2.60
C GLY A 52 9.82 -23.36 -3.76
N ASN A 53 9.57 -23.74 -5.03
CA ASN A 53 9.94 -22.91 -6.16
C ASN A 53 8.92 -21.80 -6.38
N LYS A 54 9.41 -20.60 -6.70
CA LYS A 54 8.58 -19.43 -7.03
C LYS A 54 8.13 -19.48 -8.48
N HIS A 55 6.84 -19.33 -8.70
CA HIS A 55 6.21 -19.22 -10.02
C HIS A 55 5.61 -17.83 -10.19
N PRO A 56 5.88 -17.14 -11.32
CA PRO A 56 5.26 -15.86 -11.62
C PRO A 56 3.75 -16.02 -11.77
N ARG A 57 3.02 -14.94 -11.51
CA ARG A 57 1.56 -14.85 -11.67
C ARG A 57 1.22 -13.68 -12.56
N THR A 58 0.13 -13.81 -13.32
CA THR A 58 -0.47 -12.65 -13.98
C THR A 58 -1.20 -11.79 -12.95
N TYR A 59 -1.48 -10.56 -13.34
CA TYR A 59 -2.28 -9.65 -12.55
C TYR A 59 -3.69 -10.22 -12.34
N GLU A 60 -4.32 -10.79 -13.37
CA GLU A 60 -5.64 -11.41 -13.23
C GLU A 60 -5.64 -12.57 -12.25
N ASP A 61 -4.58 -13.37 -12.19
CA ASP A 61 -4.46 -14.48 -11.23
C ASP A 61 -4.43 -13.96 -9.79
N VAL A 62 -3.67 -12.88 -9.54
CA VAL A 62 -3.59 -12.25 -8.23
C VAL A 62 -4.94 -11.65 -7.84
N VAL A 63 -5.64 -11.02 -8.78
CA VAL A 63 -7.01 -10.52 -8.59
C VAL A 63 -7.98 -11.66 -8.25
N ALA A 64 -7.92 -12.75 -9.00
CA ALA A 64 -8.79 -13.90 -8.84
C ALA A 64 -8.54 -14.64 -7.51
N ALA A 65 -7.31 -14.64 -7.02
CA ALA A 65 -6.95 -15.17 -5.70
C ALA A 65 -7.38 -14.24 -4.56
N ASN A 66 -7.36 -12.93 -4.77
CA ASN A 66 -7.62 -11.91 -3.76
C ASN A 66 -8.99 -11.22 -3.95
N ARG A 67 -10.05 -11.99 -4.24
CA ARG A 67 -11.41 -11.45 -4.46
C ARG A 67 -12.00 -10.71 -3.27
N HIS A 68 -11.54 -11.02 -2.06
CA HIS A 68 -11.96 -10.36 -0.82
C HIS A 68 -11.36 -8.94 -0.69
N VAL A 69 -10.32 -8.62 -1.46
CA VAL A 69 -9.70 -7.30 -1.48
C VAL A 69 -10.46 -6.40 -2.45
N ALA A 70 -11.28 -5.53 -1.88
CA ALA A 70 -12.02 -4.52 -2.62
C ALA A 70 -11.07 -3.46 -3.23
N PRO A 71 -11.43 -2.79 -4.35
CA PRO A 71 -10.60 -1.76 -4.96
C PRO A 71 -10.28 -0.57 -4.04
N ASP A 72 -11.17 -0.26 -3.08
CA ASP A 72 -10.99 0.82 -2.10
C ASP A 72 -10.26 0.37 -0.82
N HIS A 73 -9.77 -0.88 -0.75
CA HIS A 73 -9.16 -1.45 0.45
C HIS A 73 -7.99 -0.61 0.97
N LEU A 74 -7.10 -0.14 0.07
CA LEU A 74 -5.99 0.74 0.45
C LEU A 74 -6.48 2.05 1.09
N LEU A 75 -7.55 2.63 0.56
CA LEU A 75 -8.15 3.83 1.12
C LEU A 75 -8.79 3.58 2.48
N GLN A 76 -9.41 2.41 2.68
CA GLN A 76 -9.98 2.02 3.97
C GLN A 76 -8.89 1.89 5.05
N ILE A 77 -7.77 1.25 4.71
CA ILE A 77 -6.59 1.16 5.60
C ILE A 77 -6.14 2.58 5.99
N CYS A 78 -5.94 3.46 5.01
CA CYS A 78 -5.51 4.83 5.26
C CYS A 78 -6.46 5.61 6.18
N LYS A 79 -7.78 5.40 6.07
CA LYS A 79 -8.78 6.02 6.96
C LYS A 79 -8.72 5.50 8.39
N GLN A 80 -8.39 4.23 8.58
CA GLN A 80 -8.32 3.60 9.90
C GLN A 80 -7.08 4.00 10.70
N ILE A 81 -5.95 4.26 10.02
CA ILE A 81 -4.69 4.61 10.70
C ILE A 81 -4.83 5.89 11.53
N GLY A 82 -5.60 6.89 11.08
CA GLY A 82 -5.72 8.19 11.75
C GLY A 82 -6.28 8.07 13.18
N PRO A 83 -7.51 7.56 13.34
CA PRO A 83 -8.10 7.31 14.64
C PRO A 83 -7.30 6.36 15.52
N LEU A 84 -6.66 5.32 14.95
CA LEU A 84 -5.80 4.41 15.71
C LEU A 84 -4.56 5.11 16.27
N LEU A 85 -3.94 5.97 15.47
CA LEU A 85 -2.75 6.71 15.88
C LEU A 85 -3.06 7.79 16.92
N ASP A 86 -4.23 8.44 16.81
CA ASP A 86 -4.67 9.47 17.75
C ASP A 86 -4.92 8.92 19.17
N GLN A 87 -5.21 7.62 19.33
CA GLN A 87 -5.33 6.98 20.65
C GLN A 87 -4.00 6.94 21.41
N GLU A 88 -2.90 6.64 20.72
CA GLU A 88 -1.57 6.52 21.32
C GLU A 88 -0.79 7.84 21.31
N LEU A 89 -0.96 8.65 20.26
CA LEU A 89 -0.21 9.87 20.01
C LEU A 89 -1.17 10.98 19.56
N PRO A 90 -1.76 11.77 20.48
CA PRO A 90 -2.78 12.75 20.12
C PRO A 90 -2.26 13.79 19.12
N SER A 91 -3.08 14.08 18.12
CA SER A 91 -2.83 15.13 17.12
C SER A 91 -3.07 16.53 17.72
N CYS A 92 -2.54 17.58 17.08
CA CYS A 92 -2.77 18.96 17.55
C CYS A 92 -4.24 19.42 17.41
N VAL A 93 -4.97 18.85 16.46
CA VAL A 93 -6.34 19.26 16.13
C VAL A 93 -7.20 18.00 16.08
N PRO A 94 -8.09 17.80 17.08
CA PRO A 94 -8.95 16.62 17.12
C PRO A 94 -9.81 16.49 15.86
N GLY A 95 -9.89 15.28 15.31
CA GLY A 95 -10.77 14.94 14.18
C GLY A 95 -10.24 15.32 12.79
N VAL A 96 -9.08 15.97 12.69
CA VAL A 96 -8.45 16.24 11.38
C VAL A 96 -7.40 15.18 11.09
N HIS A 97 -7.72 14.27 10.17
CA HIS A 97 -6.80 13.24 9.69
C HIS A 97 -6.47 13.47 8.23
N SER A 98 -5.23 13.87 7.95
CA SER A 98 -4.71 14.07 6.59
C SER A 98 -3.55 13.12 6.34
N LEU A 99 -3.62 12.35 5.26
CA LEU A 99 -2.52 11.49 4.80
C LEU A 99 -1.29 12.29 4.34
N LEU A 100 -1.47 13.58 4.05
CA LEU A 100 -0.44 14.52 3.61
C LEU A 100 -0.05 15.51 4.72
N GLY A 101 -0.46 15.23 5.97
CA GLY A 101 -0.10 16.05 7.12
C GLY A 101 1.40 16.00 7.42
N SER A 102 1.94 17.09 7.97
CA SER A 102 3.34 17.21 8.37
C SER A 102 3.49 17.43 9.89
N GLY A 103 4.69 17.17 10.42
CA GLY A 103 5.01 17.35 11.84
C GLY A 103 4.05 16.59 12.75
N LYS A 104 3.38 17.30 13.67
CA LYS A 104 2.43 16.73 14.64
C LYS A 104 1.13 16.20 14.00
N GLN A 105 0.84 16.54 12.74
CA GLN A 105 -0.30 16.01 11.98
C GLN A 105 0.10 14.87 11.03
N SER A 106 1.38 14.50 10.97
CA SER A 106 1.84 13.38 10.16
C SER A 106 1.25 12.06 10.67
N MET A 107 0.88 11.20 9.73
CA MET A 107 0.48 9.81 9.99
C MET A 107 1.66 8.91 10.38
N LEU A 108 2.89 9.40 10.19
CA LEU A 108 4.14 8.70 10.55
C LEU A 108 4.82 9.33 11.78
N ARG A 109 4.08 10.14 12.57
CA ARG A 109 4.63 10.78 13.77
C ARG A 109 5.03 9.74 14.81
N THR A 110 6.13 10.00 15.51
CA THR A 110 6.63 9.18 16.61
C THR A 110 6.68 10.00 17.88
N ALA A 111 6.65 9.37 19.06
CA ALA A 111 6.76 10.03 20.36
C ALA A 111 7.95 11.00 20.45
N LYS A 112 9.08 10.69 19.79
CA LYS A 112 10.27 11.54 19.71
C LYS A 112 10.01 12.87 18.98
N VAL A 113 9.26 12.82 17.87
CA VAL A 113 8.95 13.99 17.03
C VAL A 113 8.01 14.96 17.76
N ILE A 114 7.08 14.43 18.55
CA ILE A 114 6.14 15.24 19.36
C ILE A 114 6.88 16.00 20.46
N ARG A 115 7.88 15.37 21.09
CA ARG A 115 8.69 15.98 22.18
C ARG A 115 9.62 17.10 21.71
N MET A 116 10.03 17.10 20.44
CA MET A 116 10.94 18.13 19.89
C MET A 116 10.30 19.50 19.66
N PHE A 117 8.97 19.62 19.74
CA PHE A 117 8.25 20.89 19.58
C PHE A 117 7.54 21.31 20.88
N PHE A 118 8.15 20.98 22.02
CA PHE A 118 7.94 21.59 23.33
C PHE A 118 9.26 22.27 23.74
N CYS A 119 9.62 23.34 23.04
CA CYS A 119 10.57 24.34 23.48
C CYS A 119 10.21 25.66 22.81
#